data_AF-A0A1B8ZX73-F1
#
_entry.id   AF-A0A1B8ZX73-F1
#
_cell.length_a   1.000
_cell.length_b   1.000
_cell.length_c   1.000
_cell.angle_alpha   90.00
_cell.angle_beta   90.00
_cell.angle_gamma   90.00
#
_symmetry.space_group_name_H-M   'P 1'
#
loop_
_entity.id
_entity.type
_entity.pdbx_description
1 polymer ?
#
loop_
_entity_poly.entity_id
_entity_poly.type
_entity_poly.pdbx_seq_one_letter_code
_entity_poly.pdbx_strand_id
1 'polypeptide(L)'
;MQETGMYDYGARFYMPDMGRWGVLDNYSENYFPISPYSYVANNPAKFVDINGEWIYINDKNGTQYRYHNGATQHQVDGKWTNVDANTTLSDYVVQTVAGLNHLDKNTSIGNTMIGYFDQAQGTDGKVRDIYFNHTNGSSQIKYGISNIIELNTSSTKGVWTTLGNDSKHSPLYTTIAHEMGHIYENYALRVTSQADTRFGPNSTTAEIYGTHVENIVRAESGLPLRTNYGSVCLGSSCIPNSDGRLIDNAGSSIYYNSKGGQISPIPSVQSVLNINNTILQNRYNYNGAAAYYQLQKFKNRPR
;
A
#
# COMPACT_ATOMS: atom_id res chain seq x y z
N MET A 1 8.34 12.50 -38.94
CA MET A 1 9.71 11.95 -38.96
C MET A 1 9.93 11.27 -37.62
N GLN A 2 10.28 9.99 -37.62
CA GLN A 2 10.53 9.20 -36.41
C GLN A 2 12.06 9.18 -36.23
N GLU A 3 12.58 10.11 -35.42
CA GLU A 3 13.92 10.67 -35.66
C GLU A 3 15.12 9.89 -35.14
N THR A 4 14.98 8.73 -34.47
CA THR A 4 16.17 7.98 -34.00
C THR A 4 16.12 6.46 -34.13
N GLY A 5 14.98 5.86 -34.53
CA GLY A 5 14.85 4.40 -34.64
C GLY A 5 14.96 3.62 -33.31
N MET A 6 15.02 4.32 -32.18
CA MET A 6 15.10 3.73 -30.83
C MET A 6 13.72 3.61 -30.19
N TYR A 7 13.51 2.57 -29.38
CA TYR A 7 12.31 2.41 -28.55
C TYR A 7 12.56 2.95 -27.15
N ASP A 8 11.64 3.78 -26.67
CA ASP A 8 11.70 4.34 -25.33
C ASP A 8 11.10 3.34 -24.33
N TYR A 9 11.95 2.79 -23.45
CA TYR A 9 11.55 1.91 -22.35
C TYR A 9 11.58 2.66 -21.00
N GLY A 10 11.47 3.98 -21.05
CA GLY A 10 11.49 4.88 -19.92
C GLY A 10 12.89 5.11 -19.38
N ALA A 11 13.44 4.13 -18.67
CA ALA A 11 14.75 4.27 -18.02
C ALA A 11 15.91 4.28 -19.04
N ARG A 12 15.70 3.68 -20.21
CA ARG A 12 16.73 3.49 -21.26
C ARG A 12 16.07 3.53 -22.63
N PHE A 13 16.78 4.08 -23.61
CA PHE A 13 16.44 3.92 -25.02
C PHE A 13 17.00 2.59 -25.52
N TYR A 14 16.11 1.71 -25.98
CA TYR A 14 16.45 0.45 -26.60
C TYR A 14 16.76 0.66 -28.09
N MET A 15 17.86 0.07 -28.55
CA MET A 15 18.28 0.05 -29.95
C MET A 15 17.84 -1.28 -30.56
N PRO A 16 16.67 -1.35 -31.23
CA PRO A 16 16.10 -2.60 -31.72
C PRO A 16 16.92 -3.25 -32.85
N ASP A 17 17.65 -2.43 -33.61
CA ASP A 17 18.61 -2.85 -34.63
C ASP A 17 19.79 -3.64 -34.03
N MET A 18 20.24 -3.27 -32.82
CA MET A 18 21.36 -3.90 -32.14
C MET A 18 20.95 -4.91 -31.06
N GLY A 19 19.68 -4.90 -30.62
CA GLY A 19 19.21 -5.73 -29.52
C GLY A 19 19.83 -5.37 -28.17
N ARG A 20 20.18 -4.09 -27.97
CA ARG A 20 20.99 -3.59 -26.84
C ARG A 20 20.42 -2.28 -26.29
N TRP A 21 20.85 -1.91 -25.09
CA TRP A 21 20.63 -0.57 -24.57
C TRP A 21 21.59 0.44 -25.20
N GLY A 22 21.08 1.65 -25.50
CA GLY A 22 21.91 2.78 -25.93
C GLY A 22 22.74 3.40 -24.79
N VAL A 23 22.48 3.01 -23.54
CA VAL A 23 23.13 3.49 -22.32
C VAL A 23 23.44 2.33 -21.37
N LEU A 24 24.36 2.57 -20.42
CA LEU A 24 24.73 1.60 -19.40
C LEU A 24 23.51 1.21 -18.54
N ASP A 25 23.35 -0.08 -18.25
CA ASP A 25 22.35 -0.59 -17.31
C ASP A 25 22.70 -0.19 -15.87
N ASN A 26 21.78 0.49 -15.19
CA ASN A 26 21.93 0.88 -13.78
C ASN A 26 22.11 -0.32 -12.82
N TYR A 27 21.78 -1.53 -13.27
CA TYR A 27 21.96 -2.78 -12.55
C TYR A 27 23.18 -3.59 -13.00
N SER A 28 24.04 -3.05 -13.87
CA SER A 28 25.20 -3.79 -14.38
C SER A 28 26.12 -4.32 -13.28
N GLU A 29 26.21 -3.61 -12.16
CA GLU A 29 27.02 -4.00 -10.99
C GLU A 29 26.46 -5.22 -10.25
N ASN A 30 25.17 -5.56 -10.44
CA ASN A 30 24.57 -6.76 -9.84
C ASN A 30 24.71 -7.99 -10.74
N TYR A 31 25.12 -7.81 -12.00
CA TYR A 31 25.23 -8.86 -13.00
C TYR A 31 26.59 -8.79 -13.72
N PHE A 32 27.68 -8.93 -12.96
CA PHE A 32 29.05 -8.93 -13.48
C PHE A 32 29.31 -9.80 -14.73
N PRO A 33 28.70 -11.00 -14.93
CA PRO A 33 28.96 -11.80 -16.13
C PRO A 33 28.18 -11.34 -17.37
N ILE A 34 27.26 -10.37 -17.24
CA ILE A 34 26.41 -9.89 -18.33
C ILE A 34 26.87 -8.49 -18.74
N SER A 35 26.91 -8.24 -20.05
CA SER A 35 27.27 -6.92 -20.56
C SER A 35 26.35 -5.84 -19.95
N PRO A 36 26.91 -4.69 -19.52
CA PRO A 36 26.11 -3.57 -19.02
C PRO A 36 25.16 -2.97 -20.07
N TYR A 37 25.25 -3.38 -21.33
CA TYR A 37 24.35 -2.94 -22.40
C TYR A 37 23.37 -4.03 -22.85
N SER A 38 23.30 -5.15 -22.11
CA SER A 38 22.46 -6.29 -22.45
C SER A 38 20.98 -6.00 -22.21
N TYR A 39 20.13 -6.22 -23.22
CA TYR A 39 18.68 -6.22 -23.05
C TYR A 39 18.23 -7.58 -22.56
N VAL A 40 17.59 -7.63 -21.38
CA VAL A 40 16.98 -8.82 -20.75
C VAL A 40 17.84 -10.10 -20.78
N ALA A 41 19.13 -9.96 -20.46
CA ALA A 41 20.10 -11.06 -20.47
C ALA A 41 20.17 -11.82 -21.82
N ASN A 42 19.96 -11.12 -22.94
CA ASN A 42 19.87 -11.69 -24.30
C ASN A 42 18.71 -12.68 -24.52
N ASN A 43 17.64 -12.61 -23.73
CA ASN A 43 16.46 -13.45 -23.94
C ASN A 43 15.15 -12.63 -24.12
N PRO A 44 15.06 -11.78 -25.16
CA PRO A 44 13.88 -10.94 -25.43
C PRO A 44 12.65 -11.72 -25.88
N ALA A 45 12.80 -13.00 -26.23
CA ALA A 45 11.67 -13.88 -26.48
C ALA A 45 10.93 -14.28 -25.19
N LYS A 46 11.61 -14.22 -24.04
CA LYS A 46 11.09 -14.68 -22.74
C LYS A 46 10.84 -13.55 -21.74
N PHE A 47 11.60 -12.47 -21.82
CA PHE A 47 11.61 -11.42 -20.81
C PHE A 47 11.43 -10.04 -21.45
N VAL A 48 10.76 -9.15 -20.72
CA VAL A 48 10.55 -7.74 -21.08
C VAL A 48 10.97 -6.91 -19.87
N ASP A 49 11.79 -5.88 -20.11
CA ASP A 49 12.30 -4.99 -19.08
C ASP A 49 11.29 -3.86 -18.81
N ILE A 50 10.48 -4.01 -17.76
CA ILE A 50 9.45 -3.04 -17.36
C ILE A 50 9.95 -2.32 -16.10
N ASN A 51 10.60 -1.17 -16.27
CA ASN A 51 11.01 -0.29 -15.16
C ASN A 51 9.87 0.62 -14.71
N GLY A 52 8.78 0.01 -14.23
CA GLY A 52 7.64 0.72 -13.67
C GLY A 52 7.50 0.51 -12.16
N GLU A 53 6.98 1.54 -11.48
CA GLU A 53 6.31 1.37 -10.18
C GLU A 53 4.82 1.57 -10.48
N TRP A 54 4.11 0.47 -10.74
CA TRP A 54 2.71 0.51 -11.15
C TRP A 54 1.81 -0.25 -10.17
N ILE A 55 0.57 0.23 -10.07
CA ILE A 55 -0.50 -0.47 -9.38
C ILE A 55 -1.32 -1.25 -10.41
N TYR A 56 -1.08 -2.55 -10.48
CA TYR A 56 -1.81 -3.47 -11.33
C TYR A 56 -2.98 -4.12 -10.60
N ILE A 57 -4.06 -4.38 -11.35
CA ILE A 57 -5.26 -5.07 -10.88
C ILE A 57 -5.51 -6.23 -11.82
N ASN A 58 -5.31 -7.46 -11.32
CA ASN A 58 -5.50 -8.67 -12.09
C ASN A 58 -6.93 -9.18 -11.89
N ASP A 59 -7.76 -9.07 -12.92
CA ASP A 59 -9.15 -9.51 -12.89
C ASP A 59 -9.27 -11.03 -12.99
N LYS A 60 -10.40 -11.57 -12.53
CA LYS A 60 -10.67 -13.03 -12.48
C LYS A 60 -10.66 -13.68 -13.86
N ASN A 61 -10.96 -12.92 -14.91
CA ASN A 61 -10.97 -13.38 -16.29
C ASN A 61 -9.59 -13.36 -16.96
N GLY A 62 -8.53 -12.99 -16.23
CA GLY A 62 -7.16 -12.88 -16.74
C GLY A 62 -6.82 -11.52 -17.36
N THR A 63 -7.78 -10.59 -17.43
CA THR A 63 -7.51 -9.22 -17.88
C THR A 63 -6.73 -8.47 -16.82
N GLN A 64 -5.66 -7.81 -17.21
CA GLN A 64 -4.90 -6.93 -16.33
C GLN A 64 -5.26 -5.47 -16.60
N TYR A 65 -5.55 -4.76 -15.52
CA TYR A 65 -5.74 -3.32 -15.50
C TYR A 65 -4.61 -2.65 -14.74
N ARG A 66 -4.49 -1.34 -14.90
CA ARG A 66 -3.58 -0.49 -14.14
C ARG A 66 -4.31 0.72 -13.62
N TYR A 67 -4.08 1.09 -12.36
CA TYR A 67 -4.45 2.40 -11.85
C TYR A 67 -3.31 3.38 -12.12
N HIS A 68 -3.60 4.46 -12.83
CA HIS A 68 -2.63 5.51 -13.11
C HIS A 68 -3.29 6.89 -13.13
N ASN A 69 -2.77 7.83 -12.34
CA ASN A 69 -3.21 9.23 -12.32
C ASN A 69 -4.74 9.37 -12.19
N GLY A 70 -5.36 8.57 -11.32
CA GLY A 70 -6.81 8.59 -11.09
C GLY A 70 -7.65 7.90 -12.17
N ALA A 71 -7.03 7.29 -13.18
CA ALA A 71 -7.69 6.58 -14.26
C ALA A 71 -7.38 5.07 -14.21
N THR A 72 -8.34 4.27 -14.70
CA THR A 72 -8.13 2.85 -14.97
C THR A 72 -7.69 2.68 -16.40
N GLN A 73 -6.64 1.89 -16.61
CA GLN A 73 -6.05 1.63 -17.92
C GLN A 73 -6.03 0.13 -18.23
N HIS A 74 -6.12 -0.21 -19.51
CA HIS A 74 -5.96 -1.57 -20.04
C HIS A 74 -5.03 -1.58 -21.25
N GLN A 75 -4.58 -2.76 -21.66
CA GLN A 75 -3.74 -2.88 -22.86
C GLN A 75 -4.59 -3.01 -24.13
N VAL A 76 -4.29 -2.15 -25.10
CA VAL A 76 -4.81 -2.22 -26.47
C VAL A 76 -3.59 -2.13 -27.40
N ASP A 77 -3.40 -3.14 -28.24
CA ASP A 77 -2.26 -3.25 -29.17
C ASP A 77 -0.89 -3.03 -28.50
N GLY A 78 -0.72 -3.59 -27.29
CA GLY A 78 0.51 -3.49 -26.50
C GLY A 78 0.73 -2.14 -25.82
N LYS A 79 -0.25 -1.22 -25.85
CA LYS A 79 -0.19 0.09 -25.19
C LYS A 79 -1.23 0.22 -24.08
N TRP A 80 -0.82 0.82 -22.96
CA TRP A 80 -1.73 1.20 -21.90
C TRP A 80 -2.60 2.37 -22.35
N THR A 81 -3.92 2.17 -22.35
CA THR A 81 -4.92 3.17 -22.72
C THR A 81 -5.99 3.24 -21.65
N ASN A 82 -6.61 4.40 -21.48
CA ASN A 82 -7.70 4.56 -20.51
C ASN A 82 -8.89 3.69 -20.92
N VAL A 83 -9.49 3.01 -19.95
CA VAL A 83 -10.70 2.22 -20.14
C VAL A 83 -11.83 3.13 -20.60
N ASP A 84 -12.50 2.78 -21.71
CA ASP A 84 -13.67 3.50 -22.24
C ASP A 84 -14.86 3.36 -21.27
N ALA A 85 -15.69 4.41 -21.16
CA ALA A 85 -16.89 4.43 -20.34
C ALA A 85 -17.89 3.30 -20.65
N ASN A 86 -17.86 2.75 -21.87
CA ASN A 86 -18.71 1.63 -22.29
C ASN A 86 -18.12 0.26 -21.94
N THR A 87 -16.91 0.20 -21.40
CA THR A 87 -16.27 -1.05 -21.01
C THR A 87 -16.92 -1.57 -19.73
N THR A 88 -17.46 -2.79 -19.79
CA THR A 88 -17.99 -3.46 -18.59
C THR A 88 -16.84 -4.06 -17.79
N LEU A 89 -16.58 -3.49 -16.62
CA LEU A 89 -15.59 -4.01 -15.66
C LEU A 89 -16.26 -4.96 -14.67
N SER A 90 -15.50 -5.94 -14.16
CA SER A 90 -16.00 -6.82 -13.11
C SER A 90 -16.19 -6.04 -11.79
N ASP A 91 -17.09 -6.52 -10.92
CA ASP A 91 -17.30 -5.94 -9.60
C ASP A 91 -16.00 -5.83 -8.78
N TYR A 92 -15.10 -6.81 -8.95
CA TYR A 92 -13.79 -6.81 -8.31
C TYR A 92 -12.96 -5.62 -8.74
N VAL A 93 -12.84 -5.38 -10.06
CA VAL A 93 -12.07 -4.26 -10.60
C VAL A 93 -12.70 -2.94 -10.20
N VAL A 94 -14.03 -2.80 -10.34
CA VAL A 94 -14.76 -1.57 -9.96
C VAL A 94 -14.52 -1.22 -8.49
N GLN A 95 -14.68 -2.18 -7.58
CA GLN A 95 -14.50 -1.94 -6.15
C GLN A 95 -13.05 -1.63 -5.78
N THR A 96 -12.09 -2.33 -6.40
CA THR A 96 -10.66 -2.08 -6.18
C THR A 96 -10.27 -0.68 -6.64
N VAL A 97 -10.66 -0.30 -7.86
CA VAL A 97 -10.42 1.04 -8.42
C VAL A 97 -11.10 2.12 -7.58
N ALA A 98 -12.36 1.92 -7.18
CA ALA A 98 -13.07 2.88 -6.33
C ALA A 98 -12.36 3.06 -4.99
N GLY A 99 -11.85 1.98 -4.40
CA GLY A 99 -11.08 2.03 -3.17
C GLY A 99 -9.76 2.78 -3.33
N LEU A 100 -9.00 2.51 -4.39
CA LEU A 100 -7.78 3.26 -4.72
C LEU A 100 -8.08 4.75 -4.96
N ASN A 101 -9.13 5.07 -5.72
CA ASN A 101 -9.52 6.45 -5.99
C ASN A 101 -9.91 7.20 -4.70
N HIS A 102 -10.61 6.53 -3.78
CA HIS A 102 -10.97 7.11 -2.49
C HIS A 102 -9.71 7.43 -1.68
N LEU A 103 -8.78 6.49 -1.59
CA LEU A 103 -7.50 6.69 -0.89
C LEU A 103 -6.70 7.83 -1.49
N ASP A 104 -6.61 7.88 -2.82
CA ASP A 104 -5.86 8.90 -3.56
C ASP A 104 -6.39 10.31 -3.31
N LYS A 105 -7.72 10.47 -3.36
CA LYS A 105 -8.34 11.80 -3.35
C LYS A 105 -8.76 12.30 -1.97
N ASN A 106 -9.05 11.41 -1.04
CA ASN A 106 -9.71 11.76 0.22
C ASN A 106 -8.88 11.45 1.47
N THR A 107 -7.70 10.83 1.32
CA THR A 107 -6.86 10.46 2.47
C THR A 107 -5.42 10.86 2.26
N SER A 108 -4.78 11.39 3.31
CA SER A 108 -3.41 11.93 3.20
C SER A 108 -2.38 10.82 2.99
N ILE A 109 -2.47 9.76 3.80
CA ILE A 109 -1.56 8.62 3.70
C ILE A 109 -1.85 7.78 2.45
N GLY A 110 -3.11 7.64 2.05
CA GLY A 110 -3.48 6.95 0.82
C GLY A 110 -2.93 7.64 -0.43
N ASN A 111 -3.08 8.96 -0.53
CA ASN A 111 -2.46 9.76 -1.58
C ASN A 111 -0.93 9.60 -1.62
N THR A 112 -0.29 9.61 -0.44
CA THR A 112 1.16 9.43 -0.32
C THR A 112 1.60 8.05 -0.81
N MET A 113 0.90 6.98 -0.41
CA MET A 113 1.21 5.62 -0.84
C MET A 113 0.95 5.43 -2.34
N ILE A 114 -0.18 5.93 -2.86
CA ILE A 114 -0.50 5.82 -4.28
C ILE A 114 0.53 6.59 -5.12
N GLY A 115 0.86 7.82 -4.74
CA GLY A 115 1.91 8.58 -5.43
C GLY A 115 3.31 7.95 -5.34
N TYR A 116 3.56 7.07 -4.37
CA TYR A 116 4.79 6.29 -4.27
C TYR A 116 4.78 5.06 -5.19
N PHE A 117 3.64 4.42 -5.39
CA PHE A 117 3.51 3.18 -6.19
C PHE A 117 2.95 3.38 -7.59
N ASP A 118 2.52 4.61 -7.94
CA ASP A 118 2.07 5.01 -9.27
C ASP A 118 3.07 6.00 -9.88
N GLN A 119 4.29 5.53 -10.09
CA GLN A 119 5.34 6.30 -10.74
C GLN A 119 5.76 5.60 -12.03
N ALA A 120 5.64 6.33 -13.14
CA ALA A 120 6.09 5.83 -14.44
C ALA A 120 7.57 5.45 -14.47
N GLN A 121 8.38 6.06 -13.59
CA GLN A 121 9.78 5.78 -13.37
C GLN A 121 10.14 6.06 -11.90
N GLY A 122 10.51 5.03 -11.14
CA GLY A 122 11.14 5.22 -9.84
C GLY A 122 12.54 5.81 -10.01
N THR A 123 12.89 6.86 -9.26
CA THR A 123 14.19 7.56 -9.39
C THR A 123 15.39 6.73 -8.93
N ASP A 124 15.17 5.58 -8.27
CA ASP A 124 16.21 4.70 -7.74
C ASP A 124 16.31 3.35 -8.45
N GLY A 125 15.61 3.20 -9.58
CA GLY A 125 15.65 2.03 -10.47
C GLY A 125 14.85 0.82 -9.98
N LYS A 126 14.36 0.81 -8.74
CA LYS A 126 13.78 -0.40 -8.13
C LYS A 126 12.38 -0.68 -8.64
N VAL A 127 12.12 -1.94 -9.00
CA VAL A 127 10.76 -2.43 -9.29
C VAL A 127 9.99 -2.55 -7.98
N ARG A 128 8.85 -1.86 -7.88
CA ARG A 128 7.94 -1.93 -6.72
C ARG A 128 6.48 -2.08 -7.12
N ASP A 129 6.27 -2.65 -8.30
CA ASP A 129 4.93 -2.97 -8.77
C ASP A 129 4.10 -3.67 -7.69
N ILE A 130 2.87 -3.19 -7.53
CA ILE A 130 1.87 -3.81 -6.67
C ILE A 130 0.85 -4.49 -7.56
N TYR A 131 0.51 -5.73 -7.21
CA TYR A 131 -0.49 -6.53 -7.91
C TYR A 131 -1.66 -6.83 -6.99
N PHE A 132 -2.82 -6.26 -7.27
CA PHE A 132 -4.07 -6.66 -6.66
C PHE A 132 -4.58 -7.91 -7.35
N ASN A 133 -4.67 -9.00 -6.58
CA ASN A 133 -5.21 -10.28 -7.03
C ASN A 133 -6.49 -10.59 -6.26
N HIS A 134 -7.52 -11.05 -6.96
CA HIS A 134 -8.74 -11.48 -6.29
C HIS A 134 -8.50 -12.73 -5.42
N THR A 135 -9.07 -12.74 -4.22
CA THR A 135 -9.19 -13.95 -3.38
C THR A 135 -10.58 -14.07 -2.78
N ASN A 136 -11.05 -15.30 -2.55
CA ASN A 136 -12.22 -15.58 -1.71
C ASN A 136 -11.83 -15.73 -0.23
N GLY A 137 -10.53 -15.77 0.09
CA GLY A 137 -10.00 -15.90 1.44
C GLY A 137 -9.92 -14.58 2.19
N SER A 138 -9.03 -14.48 3.18
CA SER A 138 -8.74 -13.19 3.82
C SER A 138 -7.90 -12.32 2.89
N SER A 139 -8.16 -11.01 2.88
CA SER A 139 -7.22 -10.06 2.29
C SER A 139 -5.91 -10.11 3.06
N GLN A 140 -4.79 -10.11 2.33
CA GLN A 140 -3.45 -10.22 2.88
C GLN A 140 -2.44 -9.88 1.81
N ILE A 141 -1.27 -9.42 2.22
CA ILE A 141 -0.12 -9.39 1.33
C ILE A 141 0.49 -10.81 1.20
N LYS A 142 1.03 -11.14 0.01
CA LYS A 142 1.93 -12.29 -0.19
C LYS A 142 3.35 -11.79 -0.42
N TYR A 143 4.24 -12.09 0.53
CA TYR A 143 5.67 -11.79 0.39
C TYR A 143 6.30 -12.74 -0.65
N GLY A 144 7.08 -12.19 -1.59
CA GLY A 144 7.71 -12.93 -2.68
C GLY A 144 8.56 -12.03 -3.58
N ILE A 145 8.79 -12.43 -4.84
CA ILE A 145 9.54 -11.64 -5.83
C ILE A 145 8.75 -10.37 -6.25
N SER A 146 7.43 -10.37 -6.06
CA SER A 146 6.52 -9.28 -6.40
C SER A 146 5.62 -8.93 -5.22
N ASN A 147 5.19 -7.68 -5.12
CA ASN A 147 4.28 -7.22 -4.07
C ASN A 147 2.83 -7.58 -4.44
N ILE A 148 2.33 -8.71 -3.96
CA ILE A 148 0.96 -9.15 -4.27
C ILE A 148 0.07 -8.82 -3.07
N ILE A 149 -1.01 -8.09 -3.32
CA ILE A 149 -2.13 -7.92 -2.40
C ILE A 149 -3.23 -8.86 -2.87
N GLU A 150 -3.47 -9.93 -2.10
CA GLU A 150 -4.71 -10.69 -2.25
C GLU A 150 -5.83 -9.87 -1.62
N LEU A 151 -6.85 -9.55 -2.40
CA LEU A 151 -7.96 -8.70 -1.97
C LEU A 151 -9.29 -9.46 -2.10
N ASN A 152 -9.97 -9.59 -0.97
CA ASN A 152 -11.34 -10.06 -0.93
C ASN A 152 -12.30 -8.87 -0.85
N THR A 153 -12.95 -8.56 -1.97
CA THR A 153 -13.91 -7.46 -2.08
C THR A 153 -15.30 -7.79 -1.53
N SER A 154 -15.57 -9.07 -1.21
CA SER A 154 -16.85 -9.53 -0.64
C SER A 154 -16.74 -9.92 0.84
N SER A 155 -15.60 -9.66 1.48
CA SER A 155 -15.39 -9.96 2.90
C SER A 155 -16.40 -9.22 3.77
N THR A 156 -17.05 -9.95 4.67
CA THR A 156 -17.93 -9.42 5.72
C THR A 156 -17.26 -9.42 7.10
N LYS A 157 -15.96 -9.72 7.14
CA LYS A 157 -15.20 -9.83 8.39
C LYS A 157 -15.15 -8.44 9.05
N GLY A 158 -15.74 -8.35 10.24
CA GLY A 158 -15.71 -7.13 11.03
C GLY A 158 -14.40 -6.92 11.79
N VAL A 159 -14.22 -5.68 12.24
CA VAL A 159 -13.13 -5.30 13.15
C VAL A 159 -13.72 -4.66 14.41
N TRP A 160 -12.96 -4.70 15.51
CA TRP A 160 -13.34 -3.98 16.72
C TRP A 160 -13.04 -2.51 16.57
N THR A 161 -14.05 -1.68 16.78
CA THR A 161 -13.96 -0.23 16.69
C THR A 161 -14.38 0.45 17.98
N THR A 162 -14.21 1.77 18.03
CA THR A 162 -14.73 2.65 19.08
C THR A 162 -16.26 2.57 19.26
N LEU A 163 -17.01 2.03 18.28
CA LEU A 163 -18.45 1.76 18.40
C LEU A 163 -18.78 0.27 18.68
N GLY A 164 -17.76 -0.58 18.90
CA GLY A 164 -17.93 -2.02 19.12
C GLY A 164 -17.53 -2.86 17.89
N ASN A 165 -17.99 -4.12 17.84
CA ASN A 165 -17.70 -5.02 16.73
C ASN A 165 -18.44 -4.56 15.48
N ASP A 166 -17.68 -4.22 14.44
CA ASP A 166 -18.22 -3.61 13.26
C ASP A 166 -17.86 -4.39 11.99
N SER A 167 -18.84 -5.16 11.51
CA SER A 167 -18.82 -5.82 10.21
C SER A 167 -19.43 -4.99 9.08
N LYS A 168 -20.04 -3.83 9.37
CA LYS A 168 -20.77 -3.02 8.38
C LYS A 168 -20.04 -1.75 7.96
N HIS A 169 -19.18 -1.18 8.80
CA HIS A 169 -18.43 0.05 8.52
C HIS A 169 -16.92 -0.18 8.39
N SER A 170 -16.53 -1.34 7.85
CA SER A 170 -15.19 -1.53 7.29
C SER A 170 -15.21 -1.46 5.76
N PRO A 171 -15.27 -0.26 5.13
CA PRO A 171 -15.16 -0.13 3.69
C PRO A 171 -13.88 -0.74 3.15
N LEU A 172 -13.95 -1.27 1.93
CA LEU A 172 -12.83 -1.93 1.27
C LEU A 172 -11.56 -1.07 1.21
N TYR A 173 -11.68 0.25 1.03
CA TYR A 173 -10.53 1.15 1.00
C TYR A 173 -9.71 1.13 2.30
N THR A 174 -10.33 0.84 3.45
CA THR A 174 -9.61 0.69 4.71
C THR A 174 -8.71 -0.55 4.71
N THR A 175 -9.20 -1.65 4.12
CA THR A 175 -8.42 -2.87 3.89
C THR A 175 -7.33 -2.64 2.87
N ILE A 176 -7.62 -1.99 1.74
CA ILE A 176 -6.60 -1.66 0.73
C ILE A 176 -5.48 -0.82 1.37
N ALA A 177 -5.82 0.19 2.17
CA ALA A 177 -4.82 1.00 2.86
C ALA A 177 -3.97 0.20 3.84
N HIS A 178 -4.58 -0.73 4.57
CA HIS A 178 -3.87 -1.64 5.47
C HIS A 178 -2.84 -2.47 4.69
N GLU A 179 -3.27 -3.15 3.63
CA GLU A 179 -2.39 -4.03 2.83
C GLU A 179 -1.30 -3.24 2.10
N MET A 180 -1.61 -2.06 1.56
CA MET A 180 -0.62 -1.17 0.98
C MET A 180 0.37 -0.64 2.03
N GLY A 181 -0.08 -0.43 3.27
CA GLY A 181 0.75 0.01 4.38
C GLY A 181 1.90 -0.96 4.66
N HIS A 182 1.65 -2.26 4.63
CA HIS A 182 2.68 -3.29 4.78
C HIS A 182 3.81 -3.13 3.76
N ILE A 183 3.46 -2.91 2.50
CA ILE A 183 4.44 -2.73 1.41
C ILE A 183 5.14 -1.38 1.57
N TYR A 184 4.40 -0.32 1.90
CA TYR A 184 4.95 1.02 2.05
C TYR A 184 5.98 1.11 3.19
N GLU A 185 5.70 0.51 4.35
CA GLU A 185 6.67 0.48 5.46
C GLU A 185 7.98 -0.19 5.07
N ASN A 186 7.90 -1.32 4.35
CA ASN A 186 9.08 -2.04 3.93
C ASN A 186 9.91 -1.26 2.90
N TYR A 187 9.26 -0.75 1.85
CA TYR A 187 9.97 -0.18 0.70
C TYR A 187 10.27 1.31 0.83
N ALA A 188 9.31 2.10 1.31
CA ALA A 188 9.45 3.55 1.43
C ALA A 188 10.15 3.93 2.73
N LEU A 189 9.76 3.31 3.85
CA LEU A 189 10.33 3.62 5.17
C LEU A 189 11.58 2.79 5.50
N ARG A 190 11.88 1.74 4.72
CA ARG A 190 13.02 0.84 4.90
C ARG A 190 13.03 0.17 6.29
N VAL A 191 11.84 -0.13 6.80
CA VAL A 191 11.65 -0.78 8.09
C VAL A 191 11.46 -2.28 7.88
N THR A 192 12.26 -3.06 8.61
CA THR A 192 12.13 -4.52 8.63
C THR A 192 11.21 -4.94 9.76
N SER A 193 10.13 -5.62 9.42
CA SER A 193 9.15 -6.13 10.38
C SER A 193 9.81 -7.06 11.41
N GLN A 194 9.50 -6.85 12.69
CA GLN A 194 9.95 -7.71 13.79
C GLN A 194 8.77 -8.50 14.36
N ALA A 195 9.02 -9.68 14.92
CA ALA A 195 7.97 -10.44 15.61
C ALA A 195 7.44 -9.65 16.82
N ASP A 196 6.12 -9.62 16.99
CA ASP A 196 5.45 -8.95 18.10
C ASP A 196 4.23 -9.74 18.56
N THR A 197 4.38 -10.46 19.67
CA THR A 197 3.40 -11.41 20.17
C THR A 197 2.15 -10.76 20.76
N ARG A 198 2.17 -9.44 21.02
CA ARG A 198 1.02 -8.69 21.56
C ARG A 198 -0.20 -8.77 20.64
N PHE A 199 0.01 -8.95 19.36
CA PHE A 199 -1.05 -8.98 18.35
C PHE A 199 -1.46 -10.39 17.94
N GLY A 200 -0.79 -11.40 18.50
CA GLY A 200 -0.97 -12.81 18.17
C GLY A 200 0.37 -13.51 18.05
N PRO A 201 0.40 -14.84 18.18
CA PRO A 201 1.64 -15.63 18.19
C PRO A 201 2.45 -15.54 16.90
N ASN A 202 1.83 -15.11 15.79
CA ASN A 202 2.44 -15.01 14.46
C ASN A 202 2.38 -13.59 13.89
N SER A 203 2.16 -12.57 14.73
CA SER A 203 2.06 -11.18 14.28
C SER A 203 3.43 -10.49 14.29
N THR A 204 3.54 -9.45 13.46
CA THR A 204 4.75 -8.65 13.34
C THR A 204 4.44 -7.18 13.56
N THR A 205 5.49 -6.36 13.70
CA THR A 205 5.37 -4.90 13.75
C THR A 205 4.72 -4.32 12.49
N ALA A 206 4.72 -5.04 11.36
CA ALA A 206 4.06 -4.60 10.13
C ALA A 206 2.53 -4.55 10.29
N GLU A 207 1.94 -5.48 11.04
CA GLU A 207 0.49 -5.45 11.35
C GLU A 207 0.09 -4.22 12.15
N ILE A 208 1.01 -3.73 12.99
CA ILE A 208 0.83 -2.48 13.75
C ILE A 208 0.83 -1.29 12.79
N TYR A 209 1.74 -1.29 11.82
CA TYR A 209 1.79 -0.23 10.83
C TYR A 209 0.59 -0.24 9.90
N GLY A 210 0.22 -1.41 9.36
CA GLY A 210 -0.98 -1.58 8.53
C GLY A 210 -2.24 -1.07 9.25
N THR A 211 -2.42 -1.43 10.52
CA THR A 211 -3.54 -0.90 11.33
C THR A 211 -3.41 0.58 11.70
N HIS A 212 -2.20 1.11 11.81
CA HIS A 212 -1.98 2.54 12.01
C HIS A 212 -2.42 3.34 10.77
N VAL A 213 -2.01 2.90 9.58
CA VAL A 213 -2.44 3.47 8.29
C VAL A 213 -3.96 3.37 8.13
N GLU A 214 -4.53 2.22 8.44
CA GLU A 214 -5.97 1.98 8.45
C GLU A 214 -6.71 2.97 9.37
N ASN A 215 -6.19 3.25 10.56
CA ASN A 215 -6.79 4.21 11.49
C ASN A 215 -6.65 5.66 11.03
N ILE A 216 -5.56 6.04 10.35
CA ILE A 216 -5.46 7.35 9.70
C ILE A 216 -6.58 7.50 8.67
N VAL A 217 -6.74 6.51 7.79
CA VAL A 217 -7.77 6.50 6.75
C VAL A 217 -9.18 6.52 7.33
N ARG A 218 -9.44 5.73 8.38
CA ARG A 218 -10.73 5.75 9.09
C ARG A 218 -11.05 7.13 9.64
N ALA A 219 -10.08 7.74 10.31
CA ALA A 219 -10.23 9.05 10.92
C ALA A 219 -10.56 10.14 9.90
N GLU A 220 -9.80 10.19 8.80
CA GLU A 220 -10.01 11.15 7.72
C GLU A 220 -11.33 10.91 6.97
N SER A 221 -11.82 9.68 6.98
CA SER A 221 -13.11 9.30 6.39
C SER A 221 -14.29 9.37 7.38
N GLY A 222 -14.09 9.85 8.61
CA GLY A 222 -15.13 9.95 9.63
C GLY A 222 -15.67 8.60 10.14
N LEU A 223 -14.89 7.52 10.01
CA LEU A 223 -15.24 6.18 10.46
C LEU A 223 -14.81 5.93 11.92
N PRO A 224 -15.51 5.03 12.64
CA PRO A 224 -15.05 4.52 13.92
C PRO A 224 -13.65 3.93 13.84
N LEU A 225 -12.76 4.38 14.73
CA LEU A 225 -11.38 3.92 14.78
C LEU A 225 -11.30 2.46 15.25
N ARG A 226 -10.43 1.67 14.63
CA ARG A 226 -10.10 0.31 15.03
C ARG A 226 -9.38 0.33 16.37
N THR A 227 -9.90 -0.40 17.35
CA THR A 227 -9.38 -0.42 18.72
C THR A 227 -8.41 -1.57 18.96
N ASN A 228 -8.60 -2.70 18.27
CA ASN A 228 -7.84 -3.92 18.49
C ASN A 228 -7.51 -4.60 17.16
N TYR A 229 -6.33 -5.21 17.08
CA TYR A 229 -5.94 -5.99 15.92
C TYR A 229 -6.73 -7.31 15.84
N GLY A 230 -6.76 -8.07 16.92
CA GLY A 230 -7.35 -9.42 16.96
C GLY A 230 -8.55 -9.54 17.89
N SER A 231 -9.15 -10.73 17.85
CA SER A 231 -10.19 -11.16 18.79
C SER A 231 -9.76 -12.46 19.47
N VAL A 232 -10.18 -12.64 20.72
CA VAL A 232 -10.13 -13.93 21.41
C VAL A 232 -11.56 -14.49 21.42
N CYS A 233 -11.74 -15.69 20.89
CA CYS A 233 -13.03 -16.35 20.82
C CYS A 233 -13.14 -17.45 21.88
N LEU A 234 -14.16 -17.36 22.72
CA LEU A 234 -14.55 -18.36 23.70
C LEU A 234 -15.84 -19.02 23.21
N GLY A 235 -15.71 -20.15 22.51
CA GLY A 235 -16.81 -20.76 21.78
C GLY A 235 -17.25 -19.90 20.59
N SER A 236 -18.56 -19.60 20.50
CA SER A 236 -19.13 -18.74 19.45
C SER A 236 -19.04 -17.24 19.75
N SER A 237 -18.64 -16.85 20.97
CA SER A 237 -18.51 -15.45 21.37
C SER A 237 -17.07 -15.00 21.25
N CYS A 238 -16.84 -13.91 20.53
CA CYS A 238 -15.53 -13.30 20.40
C CYS A 238 -15.51 -11.95 21.11
N ILE A 239 -14.41 -11.69 21.82
CA ILE A 239 -14.10 -10.40 22.45
C ILE A 239 -12.81 -9.84 21.85
N PRO A 240 -12.58 -8.52 21.89
CA PRO A 240 -11.33 -7.94 21.42
C PRO A 240 -10.13 -8.48 22.22
N ASN A 241 -9.03 -8.81 21.55
CA ASN A 241 -7.78 -9.18 22.21
C ASN A 241 -7.18 -7.94 22.88
N SER A 242 -7.10 -7.94 24.22
CA SER A 242 -6.59 -6.82 25.01
C SER A 242 -5.13 -6.50 24.73
N ASP A 243 -4.30 -7.51 24.45
CA ASP A 243 -2.87 -7.31 24.22
C ASP A 243 -2.60 -6.62 22.88
N GLY A 244 -3.50 -6.80 21.91
CA GLY A 244 -3.43 -6.21 20.58
C GLY A 244 -4.14 -4.86 20.47
N ARG A 245 -4.24 -4.09 21.57
CA ARG A 245 -4.91 -2.77 21.58
C ARG A 245 -4.08 -1.74 20.82
N LEU A 246 -4.73 -0.94 19.97
CA LEU A 246 -4.09 -0.02 19.02
C LEU A 246 -4.11 1.44 19.45
N ILE A 247 -5.14 1.83 20.20
CA ILE A 247 -5.39 3.22 20.62
C ILE A 247 -5.72 3.30 22.10
N ASP A 248 -5.44 4.43 22.73
CA ASP A 248 -5.83 4.73 24.11
C ASP A 248 -7.33 5.10 24.22
N ASN A 249 -7.77 5.58 25.39
CA ASN A 249 -9.16 5.98 25.61
C ASN A 249 -9.54 7.31 24.94
N ALA A 250 -8.55 8.13 24.56
CA ALA A 250 -8.77 9.38 23.83
C ALA A 250 -8.79 9.16 22.31
N GLY A 251 -8.49 7.94 21.85
CA GLY A 251 -8.37 7.62 20.45
C GLY A 251 -7.02 8.08 19.88
N SER A 252 -5.94 8.01 20.66
CA SER A 252 -4.58 8.26 20.20
C SER A 252 -3.79 6.96 20.02
N SER A 253 -2.93 6.91 19.01
CA SER A 253 -2.08 5.74 18.76
C SER A 253 -1.12 5.51 19.91
N ILE A 254 -0.98 4.26 20.33
CA ILE A 254 -0.03 3.88 21.40
C ILE A 254 1.33 3.43 20.84
N TYR A 255 1.45 3.29 19.52
CA TYR A 255 2.66 2.80 18.84
C TYR A 255 3.37 3.89 18.04
N TYR A 256 2.65 4.90 17.56
CA TYR A 256 3.20 5.95 16.70
C TYR A 256 2.94 7.33 17.29
N ASN A 257 3.96 8.19 17.24
CA ASN A 257 3.85 9.59 17.67
C ASN A 257 3.17 10.46 16.58
N SER A 258 2.89 11.73 16.89
CA SER A 258 2.25 12.70 15.98
C SER A 258 2.99 13.01 14.67
N LYS A 259 4.20 12.47 14.49
CA LYS A 259 5.01 12.61 13.26
C LYS A 259 5.09 11.30 12.48
N GLY A 260 4.33 10.26 12.85
CA GLY A 260 4.36 8.94 12.24
C GLY A 260 5.57 8.09 12.63
N GLY A 261 6.40 8.57 13.57
CA GLY A 261 7.53 7.81 14.08
C GLY A 261 7.11 6.83 15.17
N GLN A 262 7.67 5.63 15.16
CA GLN A 262 7.41 4.63 16.19
C GLN A 262 7.88 5.13 17.57
N ILE A 263 7.07 4.88 18.60
CA ILE A 263 7.39 5.19 20.00
C ILE A 263 8.33 4.10 20.51
N SER A 264 9.49 4.49 21.06
CA SER A 264 10.48 3.57 21.61
C SER A 264 10.92 4.01 23.02
N PRO A 265 10.88 3.12 24.04
CA PRO A 265 10.31 1.77 23.97
C PRO A 265 8.79 1.82 23.76
N ILE A 266 8.24 0.80 23.10
CA ILE A 266 6.79 0.72 22.87
C ILE A 266 6.09 0.54 24.22
N PRO A 267 5.15 1.42 24.61
CA PRO A 267 4.41 1.31 25.86
C PRO A 267 3.61 0.00 25.97
N SER A 268 3.38 -0.48 27.19
CA SER A 268 2.43 -1.57 27.41
C SER A 268 1.00 -1.03 27.45
N VAL A 269 0.02 -1.86 27.08
CA VAL A 269 -1.40 -1.47 27.16
C VAL A 269 -1.75 -1.02 28.58
N GLN A 270 -1.24 -1.72 29.59
CA GLN A 270 -1.47 -1.37 30.99
C GLN A 270 -0.86 -0.01 31.38
N SER A 271 0.35 0.32 30.88
CA SER A 271 0.98 1.60 31.21
C SER A 271 0.22 2.77 30.60
N VAL A 272 -0.31 2.61 29.39
CA VAL A 272 -1.09 3.67 28.72
C VAL A 272 -2.43 3.91 29.41
N LEU A 273 -3.12 2.85 29.84
CA LEU A 273 -4.42 2.99 30.52
C LEU A 273 -4.33 3.56 31.93
N ASN A 274 -3.17 3.44 32.57
CA ASN A 274 -2.94 3.94 33.94
C ASN A 274 -2.43 5.39 34.00
N ILE A 275 -1.99 6.00 32.89
CA ILE A 275 -1.43 7.37 32.87
C ILE A 275 -2.54 8.41 32.69
N ASN A 276 -2.37 9.57 33.33
CA ASN A 276 -3.29 10.71 33.29
C ASN A 276 -3.64 11.15 31.85
N ASN A 277 -4.93 11.14 31.52
CA ASN A 277 -5.52 11.49 30.22
C ASN A 277 -5.16 12.89 29.67
N THR A 278 -4.54 13.76 30.49
CA THR A 278 -4.03 15.07 30.06
C THR A 278 -2.66 15.01 29.37
N ILE A 279 -1.88 13.93 29.54
CA ILE A 279 -0.53 13.78 28.94
C ILE A 279 -0.61 13.26 27.48
N LEU A 280 -1.70 12.58 27.11
CA LEU A 280 -1.89 11.96 25.79
C LEU A 280 -2.61 12.86 24.78
N GLN A 281 -3.04 14.06 25.19
CA GLN A 281 -3.59 15.04 24.26
C GLN A 281 -2.51 15.49 23.26
N ASN A 282 -2.82 15.40 21.95
CA ASN A 282 -2.00 15.84 20.82
C ASN A 282 -0.98 14.83 20.23
N ARG A 283 -1.06 13.53 20.54
CA ARG A 283 -0.25 12.50 19.85
C ARG A 283 -1.13 11.65 18.93
N TYR A 284 -1.38 12.18 17.73
CA TYR A 284 -2.46 11.76 16.82
C TYR A 284 -3.79 11.67 17.55
N ASN A 285 -4.45 12.81 17.70
CA ASN A 285 -5.89 12.76 17.80
C ASN A 285 -6.39 12.45 16.40
N TYR A 286 -6.80 11.21 16.16
CA TYR A 286 -7.46 10.83 14.91
C TYR A 286 -8.69 11.74 14.66
N ASN A 287 -9.30 12.32 15.71
CA ASN A 287 -10.37 13.31 15.60
C ASN A 287 -9.87 14.76 15.76
N GLY A 288 -9.51 15.45 14.66
CA GLY A 288 -9.34 16.90 14.67
C GLY A 288 -8.40 17.48 13.61
N ALA A 289 -8.29 18.81 13.57
CA ALA A 289 -7.50 19.62 12.62
C ALA A 289 -5.98 19.30 12.55
N ALA A 290 -5.49 18.33 13.34
CA ALA A 290 -4.12 17.82 13.27
C ALA A 290 -3.83 17.02 11.99
N ALA A 291 -4.86 16.46 11.33
CA ALA A 291 -4.72 15.88 9.98
C ALA A 291 -4.31 16.95 8.92
N TYR A 292 -4.58 18.23 9.19
CA TYR A 292 -4.32 19.34 8.26
C TYR A 292 -2.89 19.90 8.34
N TYR A 293 -2.16 19.69 9.44
CA TYR A 293 -0.91 20.44 9.73
C TYR A 293 0.37 19.85 9.09
N GLN A 294 0.33 18.62 8.57
CA GLN A 294 1.50 17.97 7.93
C GLN A 294 1.50 18.09 6.39
N LEU A 295 0.38 18.53 5.77
CA LEU A 295 0.30 18.77 4.31
C LEU A 295 1.14 19.98 3.84
N GLN A 296 1.61 20.84 4.74
CA GLN A 296 2.43 22.00 4.37
C GLN A 296 3.93 21.69 4.22
N LYS A 297 4.44 20.54 4.70
CA LYS A 297 5.89 20.26 4.63
C LYS A 297 6.38 19.61 3.34
N PHE A 298 5.48 19.21 2.44
CA PHE A 298 5.84 18.60 1.16
C PHE A 298 5.41 19.40 -0.07
N LYS A 299 4.72 20.54 0.10
CA LYS A 299 4.41 21.45 -1.01
C LYS A 299 5.58 22.33 -1.46
N ASN A 300 6.69 22.36 -0.72
CA ASN A 300 7.85 23.20 -1.03
C ASN A 300 9.16 22.41 -1.02
N ARG A 301 9.47 21.73 -2.13
CA ARG A 301 10.87 21.65 -2.60
C ARG A 301 10.93 22.32 -3.97
N PRO A 302 11.79 23.34 -4.16
CA PRO A 302 11.92 24.04 -5.43
C PRO A 302 12.45 23.10 -6.52
N ARG A 303 12.03 23.42 -7.75
CA ARG A 303 12.29 22.74 -9.02
C ARG A 303 13.72 22.26 -9.22
#